data_AF-A0A847DG46-F1
#
_entry.id   AF-A0A847DG46-F1
#
_cell.length_a   1.000
_cell.length_b   1.000
_cell.length_c   1.000
_cell.angle_alpha   90.00
_cell.angle_beta   90.00
_cell.angle_gamma   90.00
#
_symmetry.space_group_name_H-M   'P 1'
#
loop_
_entity.id
_entity.type
_entity.pdbx_description
1 polymer ?
#
loop_
_entity_poly.entity_id
_entity_poly.type
_entity_poly.pdbx_seq_one_letter_code
_entity_poly.pdbx_strand_id
1 'polypeptide(L)'
;MQTWKIEIIPEAREDFDRLDGSVKKIVLKQLIKLEQNPEYGNPLGNKAGINLEGYFKLYADKKRIRIIYEVMDHIIKIIAIDKREDMEVYRQALKRILSMKAQ
;
A
#
# COMPACT_ATOMS: atom_id res chain seq x y z
N MET A 1 12.70 -15.28 -14.11
CA MET A 1 12.25 -14.80 -12.79
C MET A 1 10.90 -14.14 -13.02
N GLN A 2 9.82 -14.66 -12.44
CA GLN A 2 8.52 -13.99 -12.52
C GLN A 2 8.59 -12.71 -11.70
N THR A 3 8.51 -11.55 -12.37
CA THR A 3 8.37 -10.26 -11.72
C THR A 3 6.89 -9.93 -11.58
N TRP A 4 6.48 -9.56 -10.38
CA TRP A 4 5.13 -9.07 -10.10
C TRP A 4 4.99 -7.66 -10.65
N LYS A 5 3.83 -7.35 -11.22
CA LYS A 5 3.55 -6.03 -11.77
C LYS A 5 3.04 -5.12 -10.65
N ILE A 6 3.71 -3.99 -10.40
CA ILE A 6 3.19 -2.96 -9.49
C ILE A 6 2.22 -2.06 -10.26
N GLU A 7 1.01 -1.90 -9.73
CA GLU A 7 0.05 -0.91 -10.18
C GLU A 7 -0.24 0.06 -9.04
N ILE A 8 -0.20 1.37 -9.31
CA ILE A 8 -0.45 2.40 -8.31
C ILE A 8 -1.71 3.13 -8.74
N ILE A 9 -2.75 3.13 -7.89
CA ILE A 9 -3.96 3.91 -8.18
C ILE A 9 -3.65 5.41 -8.13
N PRO A 10 -4.41 6.25 -8.84
CA PRO A 10 -4.15 7.70 -8.89
C PRO A 10 -3.97 8.35 -7.51
N GLU A 11 -4.81 7.97 -6.54
CA GLU A 11 -4.76 8.53 -5.19
C GLU A 11 -3.51 8.09 -4.42
N ALA A 12 -3.06 6.84 -4.60
CA ALA A 12 -1.79 6.35 -4.05
C ALA A 12 -0.58 6.99 -4.75
N ARG A 13 -0.75 7.44 -6.00
CA ARG A 13 0.28 8.20 -6.70
C ARG A 13 0.43 9.59 -6.12
N GLU A 14 -0.68 10.28 -5.86
CA GLU A 14 -0.68 11.57 -5.15
C GLU A 14 -0.09 11.47 -3.75
N ASP A 15 -0.41 10.39 -3.02
CA ASP A 15 0.22 10.09 -1.73
C ASP A 15 1.75 10.02 -1.85
N PHE A 16 2.25 9.24 -2.81
CA PHE A 16 3.68 9.12 -3.07
C PHE A 16 4.31 10.46 -3.45
N ASP A 17 3.64 11.23 -4.29
CA ASP A 17 4.16 12.50 -4.80
C ASP A 17 4.26 13.58 -3.71
N ARG A 18 3.46 13.49 -2.65
CA ARG A 18 3.53 14.35 -1.45
C ARG A 18 4.67 14.00 -0.49
N LEU A 19 5.34 12.87 -0.65
CA LEU A 19 6.46 12.47 0.21
C LEU A 19 7.73 13.28 -0.07
N ASP A 20 8.53 13.48 0.97
CA ASP A 20 9.86 14.06 0.82
C ASP A 20 10.75 13.21 -0.10
N GLY A 21 11.67 13.85 -0.83
CA GLY A 21 12.52 13.15 -1.81
C GLY A 21 13.35 12.00 -1.22
N SER A 22 13.79 12.10 0.04
CA SER A 22 14.49 11.02 0.74
C SER A 22 13.56 9.84 1.05
N VAL A 23 12.32 10.12 1.47
CA VAL A 23 11.30 9.12 1.76
C VAL A 23 10.82 8.44 0.48
N LYS A 24 10.64 9.18 -0.62
CA LYS A 24 10.32 8.63 -1.95
C LYS A 24 11.31 7.54 -2.36
N LYS A 25 12.62 7.79 -2.20
CA LYS A 25 13.67 6.79 -2.50
C LYS A 25 13.53 5.52 -1.64
N ILE A 26 13.15 5.66 -0.37
CA ILE A 26 12.94 4.51 0.52
C ILE A 26 11.70 3.72 0.10
N VAL A 27 10.60 4.41 -0.23
CA VAL A 27 9.36 3.77 -0.71
C VAL A 27 9.59 3.04 -2.03
N LEU A 28 10.29 3.65 -3.00
CA LEU A 28 10.63 2.99 -4.28
C LEU A 28 11.41 1.69 -4.07
N LYS A 29 12.38 1.69 -3.15
CA LYS A 29 13.11 0.46 -2.80
C LYS A 29 12.20 -0.64 -2.25
N GLN A 30 11.14 -0.28 -1.52
CA GLN A 30 10.16 -1.24 -1.03
C GLN A 30 9.25 -1.75 -2.15
N LEU A 31 8.86 -0.90 -3.10
CA LEU A 31 8.09 -1.33 -4.28
C LEU A 31 8.89 -2.31 -5.14
N ILE A 32 10.18 -2.05 -5.40
CA ILE A 32 11.07 -2.97 -6.13
C ILE A 32 11.17 -4.32 -5.41
N LYS A 33 11.20 -4.34 -4.08
CA LYS A 33 11.17 -5.59 -3.32
C LYS A 33 9.84 -6.32 -3.50
N LEU A 34 8.73 -5.60 -3.49
CA LEU A 34 7.41 -6.18 -3.76
C LEU A 34 7.33 -6.80 -5.15
N GLU A 35 7.91 -6.18 -6.18
CA GLU A 35 8.00 -6.76 -7.54
C GLU A 35 8.69 -8.12 -7.56
N GLN A 36 9.62 -8.37 -6.63
CA GLN A 36 10.33 -9.64 -6.52
C GLN A 36 9.57 -10.65 -5.67
N ASN A 37 8.93 -10.19 -4.58
CA ASN A 37 8.12 -11.03 -3.72
C ASN A 37 7.01 -10.23 -3.01
N PRO A 38 5.72 -10.52 -3.26
CA PRO A 38 4.60 -9.86 -2.59
C PRO A 38 4.48 -10.21 -1.10
N GLU A 39 5.12 -11.27 -0.62
CA GLU A 39 5.03 -11.74 0.77
C GLU A 39 5.85 -10.90 1.77
N TYR A 40 6.52 -9.83 1.31
CA TYR A 40 7.27 -8.94 2.21
C TYR A 40 6.39 -8.13 3.16
N GLY A 41 5.12 -7.93 2.83
CA GLY A 41 4.17 -7.25 3.69
C GLY A 41 3.44 -8.20 4.63
N ASN A 42 2.87 -7.62 5.68
CA ASN A 42 2.08 -8.35 6.65
C ASN A 42 0.60 -8.28 6.25
N PRO A 43 -0.15 -9.40 6.31
CA PRO A 43 -1.57 -9.37 6.05
C PRO A 43 -2.28 -8.42 7.02
N LEU A 44 -3.27 -7.73 6.50
CA LEU A 44 -4.23 -6.96 7.26
C LEU A 44 -5.44 -7.85 7.54
N GLY A 45 -6.11 -7.56 8.63
CA GLY A 45 -7.34 -8.22 9.01
C GLY A 45 -8.40 -7.19 9.35
N ASN A 46 -9.54 -7.69 9.83
CA ASN A 46 -10.60 -6.84 10.31
C ASN A 46 -10.22 -6.26 11.69
N LYS A 47 -10.21 -4.92 11.80
CA LYS A 47 -10.04 -4.26 13.10
C LYS A 47 -10.90 -3.02 13.18
N ALA A 48 -11.66 -2.91 14.28
CA ALA A 48 -12.46 -1.73 14.63
C ALA A 48 -13.41 -1.26 13.50
N GLY A 49 -14.07 -2.20 12.81
CA GLY A 49 -15.01 -1.89 11.72
C GLY A 49 -14.36 -1.59 10.37
N ILE A 50 -13.03 -1.59 10.30
CA ILE A 50 -12.27 -1.46 9.04
C ILE A 50 -11.92 -2.86 8.57
N ASN A 51 -12.62 -3.36 7.55
CA ASN A 51 -12.31 -4.64 6.94
C ASN A 51 -11.27 -4.47 5.82
N LEU A 52 -10.02 -4.81 6.13
CA LEU A 52 -8.90 -4.86 5.19
C LEU A 52 -8.40 -6.30 4.99
N GLU A 53 -9.27 -7.28 5.17
CA GLU A 53 -8.96 -8.68 4.85
C GLU A 53 -8.64 -8.83 3.36
N GLY A 54 -7.59 -9.58 3.04
CA GLY A 54 -7.04 -9.71 1.68
C GLY A 54 -6.08 -8.59 1.26
N TYR A 55 -5.93 -7.54 2.09
CA TYR A 55 -4.93 -6.49 1.89
C TYR A 55 -3.70 -6.74 2.77
N PHE A 56 -2.60 -6.10 2.42
CA PHE A 56 -1.32 -6.22 3.08
C PHE A 56 -0.78 -4.82 3.43
N LYS A 57 0.05 -4.77 4.45
CA LYS A 57 0.82 -3.58 4.81
C LYS A 57 2.32 -3.86 4.73
N LEU A 58 3.06 -2.92 4.16
CA LEU A 58 4.51 -2.91 4.19
C LEU A 58 5.01 -1.64 4.87
N TYR A 59 6.02 -1.78 5.72
CA TYR A 59 6.65 -0.65 6.40
C TYR A 59 7.77 -0.05 5.55
N ALA A 60 7.77 1.27 5.42
CA ALA A 60 8.85 2.07 4.86
C ALA A 60 9.33 3.12 5.88
N ASP A 61 10.50 3.70 5.63
CA ASP A 61 11.14 4.74 6.46
C ASP A 61 11.06 4.46 7.97
N LYS A 62 11.75 3.41 8.45
CA LYS A 62 11.76 3.04 9.88
C LYS A 62 10.36 2.90 10.51
N LYS A 63 9.38 2.39 9.74
CA LYS A 63 7.95 2.23 10.12
C LYS A 63 7.16 3.54 10.24
N ARG A 64 7.72 4.67 9.78
CA ARG A 64 7.03 5.96 9.70
C ARG A 64 6.05 6.01 8.55
N ILE A 65 6.34 5.31 7.45
CA ILE A 65 5.44 5.18 6.28
C ILE A 65 4.88 3.76 6.21
N ARG A 66 3.62 3.66 5.81
CA ARG A 66 2.93 2.40 5.51
C ARG A 66 2.44 2.43 4.08
N ILE A 67 2.71 1.33 3.37
CA ILE A 67 2.22 1.07 2.03
C ILE A 67 1.14 0.00 2.18
N ILE A 68 -0.09 0.32 1.78
CA ILE A 68 -1.22 -0.60 1.76
C ILE A 68 -1.40 -1.09 0.34
N TYR A 69 -1.45 -2.42 0.16
CA TYR A 69 -1.57 -3.02 -1.16
C TYR A 69 -2.42 -4.29 -1.14
N GLU A 70 -2.95 -4.66 -2.30
CA GLU A 70 -3.58 -5.95 -2.57
C GLU A 70 -2.73 -6.72 -3.58
N VAL A 71 -2.86 -8.04 -3.56
CA VAL A 71 -2.18 -8.95 -4.49
C VAL A 71 -3.25 -9.74 -5.23
N MET A 72 -3.30 -9.61 -6.55
CA MET A 72 -4.29 -10.29 -7.41
C MET A 72 -3.64 -10.70 -8.72
N ASP A 73 -3.74 -11.97 -9.12
CA ASP A 73 -3.32 -12.47 -10.44
C ASP A 73 -1.96 -11.94 -10.95
N HIS A 74 -0.93 -11.99 -10.09
CA HIS A 74 0.42 -11.48 -10.37
C HIS A 74 0.60 -9.94 -10.40
N ILE A 75 -0.43 -9.21 -9.97
CA ILE A 75 -0.43 -7.75 -9.83
C ILE A 75 -0.43 -7.38 -8.35
N ILE A 76 0.44 -6.44 -7.99
CA ILE A 76 0.50 -5.81 -6.68
C ILE A 76 -0.07 -4.41 -6.83
N LYS A 77 -1.31 -4.21 -6.39
CA LYS A 77 -1.98 -2.93 -6.50
C LYS A 77 -1.81 -2.13 -5.23
N ILE A 78 -1.13 -0.99 -5.33
CA ILE A 78 -0.91 -0.06 -4.23
C ILE A 78 -2.13 0.84 -4.07
N ILE A 79 -2.73 0.79 -2.89
CA ILE A 79 -3.99 1.48 -2.56
C ILE A 79 -3.75 2.77 -1.77
N ALA A 80 -2.75 2.78 -0.88
CA ALA A 80 -2.43 3.97 -0.10
C ALA A 80 -0.97 3.97 0.36
N ILE A 81 -0.36 5.16 0.44
CA ILE A 81 1.00 5.34 0.98
C ILE A 81 0.99 6.52 1.94
N ASP A 82 0.92 6.29 3.25
CA ASP A 82 0.89 7.41 4.18
C ASP A 82 1.62 7.12 5.49
N LYS A 83 1.79 8.16 6.29
CA LYS A 83 2.43 8.12 7.60
C LYS A 83 1.64 7.23 8.55
N ARG A 84 2.33 6.81 9.60
CA ARG A 84 1.78 5.94 10.65
C ARG A 84 0.65 6.61 11.45
N GLU A 85 0.61 7.93 11.50
CA GLU A 85 -0.26 8.69 12.41
C GLU A 85 -1.75 8.39 12.18
N ASP A 86 -2.48 8.30 13.30
CA ASP A 86 -3.94 8.27 13.43
C ASP A 86 -4.79 7.17 12.77
N MET A 87 -4.18 6.07 12.30
CA MET A 87 -4.91 5.04 11.52
C MET A 87 -5.46 5.57 10.19
N GLU A 88 -5.09 6.79 9.79
CA GLU A 88 -5.70 7.49 8.66
C GLU A 88 -5.45 6.76 7.35
N VAL A 89 -4.25 6.20 7.18
CA VAL A 89 -3.90 5.36 6.03
C VAL A 89 -4.86 4.17 5.84
N TYR A 90 -5.37 3.60 6.92
CA TYR A 90 -6.32 2.48 6.84
C TYR A 90 -7.72 2.94 6.48
N ARG A 91 -8.15 4.10 6.98
CA ARG A 91 -9.44 4.72 6.62
C ARG A 91 -9.45 5.17 5.16
N GLN A 92 -8.39 5.82 4.71
CA GLN A 92 -8.22 6.22 3.32
C GLN A 92 -8.20 5.00 2.40
N ALA A 93 -7.42 3.96 2.74
CA ALA A 93 -7.42 2.72 1.98
C ALA A 93 -8.82 2.10 1.89
N LEU A 94 -9.53 1.97 3.01
CA LEU A 94 -10.90 1.44 3.01
C LEU A 94 -11.83 2.27 2.13
N LYS A 95 -11.80 3.60 2.24
CA LYS A 95 -12.64 4.49 1.43
C LYS A 95 -12.39 4.30 -0.07
N ARG A 96 -11.11 4.19 -0.47
CA ARG A 96 -10.71 3.96 -1.86
C ARG A 96 -11.17 2.58 -2.34
N ILE A 97 -11.00 1.53 -1.53
CA ILE A 97 -11.48 0.18 -1.82
C ILE A 97 -13.00 0.16 -2.03
N LEU A 98 -13.77 0.82 -1.15
CA LEU A 98 -15.23 0.90 -1.30
C LEU A 98 -15.62 1.66 -2.57
N SER A 99 -14.92 2.75 -2.91
CA SER A 99 -15.15 3.50 -4.14
C SER A 99 -14.87 2.66 -5.39
N MET A 100 -13.81 1.84 -5.37
CA MET A 100 -13.46 0.96 -6.50
C MET A 100 -14.43 -0.21 -6.67
N LYS A 101 -15.04 -0.70 -5.58
CA LYS A 101 -16.03 -1.79 -5.61
C LYS A 101 -17.44 -1.34 -6.01
N ALA A 102 -17.72 -0.05 -5.91
CA ALA A 102 -19.01 0.53 -6.26
C ALA A 102 -19.15 0.85 -7.76
N GLN A 103 -18.15 0.49 -8.57
CA GLN A 103 -18.00 0.88 -9.97
C GLN A 103 -18.09 -0.31 -10.92
#